data_AF-A0A1E5SVJ0-F1
#
_entry.id   AF-A0A1E5SVJ0-F1
#
_cell.length_a   1.000
_cell.length_b   1.000
_cell.length_c   1.000
_cell.angle_alpha   90.00
_cell.angle_beta   90.00
_cell.angle_gamma   90.00
#
_symmetry.space_group_name_H-M   'P 1'
#
loop_
_entity.id
_entity.type
_entity.pdbx_description
1 polymer ?
#
loop_
_entity_poly.entity_id
_entity_poly.type
_entity_poly.pdbx_seq_one_letter_code
_entity_poly.pdbx_strand_id
1 'polypeptide(L)'
;MKLFDLDKLVDTLTGFLETKIELLKLDAQEESTKLIAKAVVSLMIAVLCLMALLLISIGLSNVLNSYLESNFLGYIIVGALYLCFAGIVYFRRKSLLNQIKAKSEIKKD
;
A
#
# COMPACT_ATOMS: atom_id res chain seq x y z
N MET A 1 46.13 -34.92 -23.53
CA MET A 1 44.68 -35.23 -23.54
C MET A 1 43.96 -35.01 -22.20
N LYS A 2 44.54 -34.36 -21.17
CA LYS A 2 43.86 -34.12 -19.86
C LYS A 2 43.39 -32.67 -19.61
N LEU A 3 43.64 -31.75 -20.53
CA LEU A 3 43.27 -30.33 -20.38
C LEU A 3 41.88 -30.02 -20.97
N PHE A 4 41.45 -30.78 -21.98
CA PHE A 4 40.17 -30.56 -22.67
C PHE A 4 38.92 -30.78 -21.80
N ASP A 5 39.01 -31.60 -20.76
CA ASP A 5 37.86 -31.90 -19.88
C ASP A 5 37.64 -30.81 -18.83
N LEU A 6 38.70 -30.15 -18.38
CA LEU A 6 38.67 -29.10 -17.37
C LEU A 6 38.08 -27.82 -17.96
N ASP A 7 38.51 -27.45 -19.16
CA ASP A 7 37.97 -26.31 -19.89
C ASP A 7 36.47 -26.51 -20.19
N LYS A 8 36.06 -27.70 -20.65
CA LYS A 8 34.63 -28.00 -20.86
C LYS A 8 33.80 -27.93 -19.58
N LEU A 9 34.34 -28.42 -18.46
CA LEU A 9 33.63 -28.40 -17.18
C LEU A 9 33.47 -26.96 -16.67
N VAL A 10 34.51 -26.15 -16.80
CA VAL A 10 34.49 -24.71 -16.47
C VAL A 10 33.51 -23.96 -17.37
N ASP A 11 33.50 -24.24 -18.68
CA ASP A 11 32.61 -23.58 -19.65
C ASP A 11 31.13 -23.89 -19.37
N THR A 12 30.83 -25.15 -19.05
CA THR A 12 29.48 -25.59 -18.68
C THR A 12 29.03 -24.98 -17.34
N LEU A 13 29.92 -24.90 -16.35
CA LEU A 13 29.65 -24.26 -15.06
C LEU A 13 29.46 -22.75 -15.21
N THR A 14 30.24 -22.11 -16.07
CA THR A 14 30.15 -20.67 -16.36
C THR A 14 28.82 -20.37 -17.03
N GLY A 15 28.41 -21.13 -18.04
CA GLY A 15 27.09 -20.98 -18.66
C GLY A 15 25.93 -21.22 -17.68
N PHE A 16 26.09 -22.13 -16.71
CA PHE A 16 25.09 -22.37 -15.68
C PHE A 16 25.00 -21.20 -14.69
N LEU A 17 26.14 -20.64 -14.28
CA LEU A 17 26.19 -19.44 -13.42
C LEU A 17 25.61 -18.22 -14.13
N GLU A 18 25.91 -18.05 -15.41
CA GLU A 18 25.39 -16.97 -16.25
C GLU A 18 23.86 -17.07 -16.36
N THR A 19 23.32 -18.27 -16.60
CA THR A 19 21.88 -18.53 -16.60
C THR A 19 21.23 -18.24 -15.24
N LYS A 20 21.89 -18.59 -14.13
CA LYS A 20 21.39 -18.29 -12.77
C LYS A 20 21.36 -16.79 -12.48
N ILE A 21 22.37 -16.05 -12.92
CA ILE A 21 22.43 -14.59 -12.79
C ILE A 21 21.35 -13.92 -13.64
N GLU A 22 21.11 -14.44 -14.85
CA GLU A 22 20.08 -13.95 -15.76
C GLU A 22 18.68 -14.21 -15.18
N LEU A 23 18.43 -15.39 -14.60
CA LEU A 23 17.18 -15.70 -13.87
C LEU A 23 16.98 -14.77 -12.66
N LEU A 24 18.01 -14.53 -11.85
CA LEU A 24 17.93 -13.60 -10.71
C LEU A 24 17.61 -12.17 -11.15
N LYS A 25 18.18 -11.72 -12.27
CA LYS A 25 17.88 -10.41 -12.85
C LYS A 25 16.44 -10.34 -13.35
N LEU A 26 15.95 -11.41 -13.96
CA LEU A 26 14.56 -11.53 -14.41
C LEU A 26 13.58 -11.51 -13.23
N ASP A 27 13.85 -12.30 -12.19
CA ASP A 27 13.03 -12.39 -10.98
C ASP A 27 12.96 -11.04 -10.25
N ALA A 28 14.09 -10.33 -10.11
CA ALA A 28 14.13 -8.99 -9.53
C ALA A 28 13.32 -7.98 -10.37
N GLN A 29 13.35 -8.11 -11.70
CA GLN A 29 12.56 -7.26 -12.59
C GLN A 29 11.06 -7.60 -12.53
N GLU A 30 10.70 -8.88 -12.44
CA GLU A 30 9.31 -9.30 -12.27
C GLU A 30 8.74 -8.87 -10.92
N GLU A 31 9.50 -9.02 -9.83
CA GLU A 31 9.07 -8.68 -8.49
C GLU A 31 8.86 -7.16 -8.33
N SER A 32 9.79 -6.36 -8.87
CA SER A 32 9.65 -4.91 -8.92
C SER A 32 8.46 -4.48 -9.78
N THR A 33 8.24 -5.12 -10.93
CA THR A 33 7.07 -4.84 -11.79
C THR A 33 5.76 -5.22 -11.12
N LYS A 34 5.68 -6.38 -10.45
CA LYS A 34 4.50 -6.81 -9.67
C LYS A 34 4.19 -5.86 -8.52
N LEU A 35 5.23 -5.38 -7.81
CA LEU A 35 5.08 -4.39 -6.73
C LEU A 35 4.51 -3.07 -7.26
N ILE A 36 5.07 -2.55 -8.35
CA ILE A 36 4.60 -1.31 -8.98
C ILE A 36 3.17 -1.47 -9.49
N ALA A 37 2.87 -2.56 -10.20
CA ALA A 37 1.51 -2.84 -10.70
C ALA A 37 0.50 -2.91 -9.56
N LYS A 38 0.83 -3.60 -8.46
CA LYS A 38 -0.01 -3.69 -7.28
C LYS A 38 -0.19 -2.33 -6.59
N ALA A 39 0.85 -1.52 -6.52
CA ALA A 39 0.78 -0.17 -5.95
C ALA A 39 -0.12 0.76 -6.79
N VAL A 40 0.01 0.72 -8.12
CA VAL A 40 -0.83 1.50 -9.05
C VAL A 40 -2.30 1.10 -8.93
N VAL A 41 -2.60 -0.21 -8.95
CA VAL A 41 -3.98 -0.70 -8.79
C VAL A 41 -4.53 -0.33 -7.40
N SER A 42 -3.73 -0.48 -6.34
CA SER A 42 -4.12 -0.08 -4.99
C SER A 42 -4.41 1.43 -4.90
N LEU A 43 -3.62 2.27 -5.58
CA LEU A 43 -3.78 3.71 -5.59
C LEU A 43 -5.03 4.12 -6.38
N MET A 44 -5.29 3.49 -7.53
CA MET A 44 -6.53 3.67 -8.29
C MET A 44 -7.78 3.36 -7.43
N ILE A 45 -7.77 2.22 -6.74
CA ILE A 45 -8.88 1.84 -5.84
C ILE A 45 -9.02 2.84 -4.70
N ALA A 46 -7.91 3.28 -4.10
CA ALA A 46 -7.95 4.27 -3.01
C ALA A 46 -8.54 5.61 -3.46
N VAL A 47 -8.19 6.09 -4.65
CA VAL A 47 -8.74 7.33 -5.22
C VAL A 47 -10.24 7.21 -5.48
N LEU A 48 -10.69 6.09 -6.08
CA LEU A 48 -12.11 5.83 -6.30
C LEU A 48 -12.90 5.77 -4.98
N CYS A 49 -12.33 5.11 -3.98
CA CYS A 49 -12.94 5.01 -2.65
C CYS A 49 -13.04 6.39 -1.99
N LEU A 50 -11.97 7.20 -2.07
CA LEU A 50 -11.97 8.59 -1.59
C LEU A 50 -13.03 9.44 -2.29
N MET A 51 -13.15 9.35 -3.63
CA MET A 51 -14.19 10.06 -4.37
C MET A 51 -15.59 9.64 -3.92
N ALA A 52 -15.85 8.34 -3.79
CA ALA A 52 -17.14 7.84 -3.32
C ALA A 52 -17.47 8.36 -1.91
N LEU A 53 -16.48 8.36 -1.01
CA LEU A 53 -16.63 8.84 0.36
C LEU A 53 -16.91 10.35 0.43
N LEU A 54 -16.27 11.13 -0.45
CA LEU A 54 -16.55 12.57 -0.61
C LEU A 54 -17.98 12.79 -1.11
N LEU A 55 -18.42 12.06 -2.15
CA LEU A 55 -19.78 12.17 -2.66
C LEU A 55 -20.82 11.81 -1.59
N ILE A 56 -20.57 10.75 -0.82
CA ILE A 56 -21.43 10.34 0.29
C ILE A 56 -21.47 11.44 1.37
N SER A 57 -20.34 12.04 1.72
CA SER A 57 -20.30 13.14 2.69
C SER A 57 -21.08 14.37 2.23
N ILE A 58 -20.95 14.73 0.95
CA ILE A 58 -21.71 15.83 0.36
C ILE A 58 -23.21 15.49 0.34
N GLY A 59 -23.57 14.26 -0.04
CA GLY A 59 -24.95 13.77 -0.05
C GLY A 59 -25.58 13.79 1.35
N LEU A 60 -24.87 13.29 2.36
CA LEU A 60 -25.32 13.34 3.77
C LEU A 60 -25.51 14.79 4.23
N SER A 61 -24.55 15.66 3.93
CA SER A 61 -24.64 17.07 4.26
C SER A 61 -25.86 17.73 3.61
N ASN A 62 -26.15 17.40 2.35
CA ASN A 62 -27.30 17.95 1.63
C ASN A 62 -28.64 17.49 2.22
N VAL A 63 -28.75 16.21 2.62
CA VAL A 63 -29.92 15.69 3.33
C VAL A 63 -30.09 16.40 4.67
N LEU A 64 -29.01 16.58 5.43
CA LEU A 64 -29.05 17.29 6.72
C LEU A 64 -29.44 18.76 6.56
N ASN A 65 -28.91 19.45 5.54
CA ASN A 65 -29.27 20.83 5.20
C ASN A 65 -30.76 20.97 4.88
N SER A 66 -31.33 19.99 4.14
CA SER A 66 -32.76 20.00 3.80
C SER A 66 -33.65 19.81 5.04
N TYR A 67 -33.21 19.05 6.05
CA TYR A 67 -33.95 18.88 7.31
C TYR A 67 -33.83 20.08 8.25
N LEU A 68 -32.74 20.84 8.16
CA LEU A 68 -32.47 22.01 9.01
C LEU A 68 -32.91 23.34 8.39
N GLU A 69 -33.52 23.34 7.19
CA GLU A 69 -33.89 24.54 6.41
C GLU A 69 -32.74 25.56 6.26
N SER A 70 -31.50 25.09 6.25
CA SER A 70 -30.31 25.94 6.21
C SER A 70 -29.24 25.34 5.31
N ASN A 71 -28.70 26.14 4.39
CA ASN A 71 -27.75 25.69 3.36
C ASN A 71 -26.34 25.34 3.90
N PHE A 72 -26.03 25.69 5.15
CA PHE A 72 -24.66 25.61 5.67
C PHE A 72 -24.50 24.74 6.91
N LEU A 73 -25.57 24.50 7.67
CA LEU A 73 -25.49 23.81 8.96
C LEU A 73 -25.17 22.32 8.84
N GLY A 74 -25.61 21.65 7.76
CA GLY A 74 -25.31 20.26 7.47
C GLY A 74 -23.81 20.01 7.28
N TYR A 75 -23.09 20.93 6.63
CA TYR A 75 -21.64 20.82 6.46
C TYR A 75 -20.91 21.01 7.79
N ILE A 76 -21.38 21.94 8.63
CA ILE A 76 -20.80 22.19 9.97
C ILE A 76 -21.00 20.98 10.89
N ILE A 77 -22.17 20.35 10.87
CA ILE A 77 -22.46 19.17 11.70
C ILE A 77 -21.62 17.97 11.25
N VAL A 78 -21.54 17.70 9.95
CA VAL A 78 -20.70 16.62 9.41
C VAL A 78 -19.23 16.89 9.71
N GLY A 79 -18.77 18.14 9.57
CA GLY A 79 -17.42 18.57 9.92
C GLY A 79 -17.09 18.39 11.42
N ALA A 80 -18.02 18.74 12.31
CA ALA A 80 -17.88 18.52 13.75
C ALA A 80 -17.83 17.02 14.11
N LEU A 81 -18.60 16.19 13.40
CA LEU A 81 -18.62 14.74 13.57
C LEU A 81 -17.28 14.11 13.13
N TYR A 82 -16.74 14.55 11.99
CA TYR A 82 -15.40 14.17 11.54
C TYR A 82 -14.30 14.63 12.52
N LEU A 83 -14.40 15.84 13.07
CA LEU A 83 -13.48 16.33 14.10
C LEU A 83 -13.55 15.49 15.38
N CYS A 84 -14.73 15.07 15.81
CA CYS A 84 -14.90 14.15 16.92
C CYS A 84 -14.23 12.80 16.64
N PHE A 85 -14.48 12.19 15.47
CA PHE A 85 -13.82 10.95 15.07
C PHE A 85 -12.30 11.10 15.00
N ALA A 86 -11.80 12.18 14.40
CA ALA A 86 -10.38 12.49 14.33
C ALA A 86 -9.77 12.67 15.73
N GLY A 87 -10.48 13.33 16.65
CA GLY A 87 -10.09 13.44 18.06
C GLY A 87 -9.97 12.09 18.75
N ILE A 88 -10.96 11.21 18.58
CA ILE A 88 -10.93 9.83 19.13
C ILE A 88 -9.74 9.05 18.57
N VAL A 89 -9.52 9.12 17.26
CA VAL A 89 -8.39 8.45 16.60
C VAL A 89 -7.06 9.03 17.08
N TYR A 90 -6.97 10.34 17.27
CA TYR A 90 -5.77 11.01 17.79
C TYR A 90 -5.44 10.57 19.21
N PHE A 91 -6.45 10.44 20.08
CA PHE A 91 -6.29 9.87 21.43
C PHE A 91 -5.85 8.40 21.39
N ARG A 92 -6.41 7.61 20.47
CA ARG A 92 -6.03 6.20 20.24
C ARG A 92 -4.67 6.04 19.53
N ARG A 93 -4.10 7.10 18.97
CA ARG A 93 -2.85 7.08 18.18
C ARG A 93 -1.66 6.59 18.99
N LYS A 94 -1.60 6.88 20.30
CA LYS A 94 -0.58 6.32 21.21
C LYS A 94 -0.67 4.80 21.33
N SER A 95 -1.87 4.22 21.22
CA SER A 95 -2.08 2.77 21.28
C SER A 95 -1.79 2.08 19.94
N LEU A 96 -2.06 2.73 18.80
CA LEU A 96 -1.80 2.16 17.47
C LEU A 96 -0.31 2.16 17.11
N LEU A 97 0.44 3.22 17.46
CA LEU A 97 1.88 3.28 17.22
C LEU A 97 2.66 2.23 18.04
N ASN A 98 2.21 1.94 19.26
CA ASN A 98 2.82 0.88 20.09
C ASN A 98 2.55 -0.53 19.54
N GLN A 99 1.37 -0.77 18.94
CA GLN A 99 1.06 -2.06 18.34
C GLN A 99 1.82 -2.31 17.02
N ILE A 100 2.07 -1.26 16.24
CA ILE A 100 2.89 -1.37 15.01
C ILE A 100 4.37 -1.59 15.37
N LYS A 101 4.90 -0.90 16.40
CA LYS A 101 6.28 -1.12 16.89
C LYS A 101 6.46 -2.53 17.47
N ALA A 102 5.55 -2.99 18.32
CA ALA A 102 5.61 -4.34 18.89
C ALA A 102 5.58 -5.44 17.82
N LYS A 103 4.82 -5.24 16.73
CA LYS A 103 4.77 -6.20 15.60
C LYS A 103 6.01 -6.15 14.70
N SER A 104 6.80 -5.07 14.74
CA SER A 104 8.07 -4.95 14.00
C SER A 104 9.27 -5.56 14.72
N GLU A 105 9.23 -5.69 16.05
CA GLU A 105 10.28 -6.36 16.83
C GLU A 105 10.12 -7.89 16.81
N ILE A 106 8.89 -8.41 16.80
CA ILE A 106 8.61 -9.87 16.76
C ILE A 106 9.03 -10.54 15.44
N LYS A 107 9.32 -9.79 14.36
CA LYS A 107 9.79 -10.36 13.09
C LYS A 107 11.32 -10.40 12.96
N LYS A 108 12.06 -10.01 14.01
CA LYS A 108 13.53 -9.98 13.98
C LYS A 108 14.19 -11.13 14.75
N ASP A 109 13.42 -11.93 15.49
CA ASP A 109 13.88 -13.14 16.17
C ASP A 109 13.47 -14.42 15.42
#